data_AF-A0A354HSB0-F1
#
_entry.id   AF-A0A354HSB0-F1
#
_cell.length_a   1.000
_cell.length_b   1.000
_cell.length_c   1.000
_cell.angle_alpha   90.00
_cell.angle_beta   90.00
_cell.angle_gamma   90.00
#
_symmetry.space_group_name_H-M   'P 1'
#
loop_
_entity.id
_entity.type
_entity.pdbx_description
1 polymer ?
#
loop_
_entity_poly.entity_id
_entity_poly.type
_entity_poly.pdbx_seq_one_letter_code
_entity_poly.pdbx_strand_id
1 'polypeptide(L)'
;MDIDKAKLEIVTAIVSKIIAEALPEVKVTSTLNRIEAIKGSAFILCQIRVGGLAGRVLDEKIPLKYEVIGQETVGPGGFAMALRTVPEMYAIAQDIKKYAPEAWLINYSNPSGMVAAMLAKYTDINAISICDVPIGVQHFIASLLKLPREQVKLDYVGLNHLGWFRKVFVDGKDIMPMLGEMAKTTDILAMLPSDDEKTLHESAMMLRIFNKLGVIPSSYLQYYYLTRECLQAQLAADKTRGEVVQGIEKELLAHFKEVVQHEDSHLWKSRGGQWHSEL
;
A
#
# COMPACT_ATOMS: atom_id res chain seq x y z
N MET A 1 8.49 10.27 -13.36
CA MET A 1 8.78 9.50 -14.59
C MET A 1 7.78 8.37 -14.67
N ASP A 2 7.27 8.09 -15.86
CA ASP A 2 6.37 6.96 -16.11
C ASP A 2 6.53 6.53 -17.58
N ILE A 3 6.12 5.31 -17.91
CA ILE A 3 6.04 4.82 -19.29
C ILE A 3 4.70 5.22 -19.95
N ASP A 4 3.67 5.52 -19.15
CA ASP A 4 2.39 6.03 -19.62
C ASP A 4 2.42 7.56 -19.73
N LYS A 5 2.64 8.05 -20.95
CA LYS A 5 2.72 9.49 -21.23
C LYS A 5 1.44 10.23 -20.86
N ALA A 6 0.27 9.68 -21.21
CA ALA A 6 -0.99 10.37 -20.98
C ALA A 6 -1.27 10.52 -19.47
N LYS A 7 -1.01 9.46 -18.70
CA LYS A 7 -1.13 9.51 -17.24
C LYS A 7 -0.10 10.44 -16.63
N LEU A 8 1.16 10.40 -17.08
CA LEU A 8 2.23 11.24 -16.58
C LEU A 8 1.93 12.73 -16.78
N GLU A 9 1.40 13.12 -17.93
CA GLU A 9 1.05 14.52 -18.24
C GLU A 9 -0.03 15.05 -17.29
N ILE A 10 -1.09 14.27 -17.05
CA ILE A 10 -2.18 14.65 -16.14
C ILE A 10 -1.66 14.82 -14.71
N VAL A 11 -0.91 13.84 -14.21
CA VAL A 11 -0.38 13.85 -12.85
C VAL A 11 0.64 14.97 -12.67
N THR A 12 1.49 15.22 -13.67
CA THR A 12 2.47 16.33 -13.62
C THR A 12 1.77 17.68 -13.56
N ALA A 13 0.68 17.87 -14.30
CA ALA A 13 -0.07 19.13 -14.30
C ALA A 13 -0.67 19.43 -12.93
N ILE A 14 -1.36 18.46 -12.30
CA ILE A 14 -1.96 18.66 -10.98
C ILE A 14 -0.90 18.83 -9.89
N VAL A 15 0.18 18.04 -9.91
CA VAL A 15 1.28 18.19 -8.94
C VAL A 15 1.96 19.54 -9.09
N SER A 16 2.25 19.98 -10.32
CA SER A 16 2.84 21.30 -10.57
C SER A 16 1.97 22.43 -10.00
N LYS A 17 0.65 22.32 -10.13
CA LYS A 17 -0.29 23.29 -9.58
C LYS A 17 -0.23 23.33 -8.05
N ILE A 18 -0.38 22.18 -7.40
CA ILE A 18 -0.35 22.06 -5.93
C ILE A 18 0.98 22.56 -5.37
N ILE A 19 2.10 22.22 -6.01
CA ILE A 19 3.44 22.62 -5.57
C ILE A 19 3.69 24.11 -5.80
N ALA A 20 3.21 24.70 -6.90
CA ALA A 20 3.35 26.14 -7.11
C ALA A 20 2.66 26.97 -6.01
N GLU A 21 1.57 26.46 -5.44
CA GLU A 21 0.85 27.08 -4.32
C GLU A 21 1.54 26.82 -2.97
N ALA A 22 1.94 25.57 -2.71
CA ALA A 22 2.43 25.15 -1.39
C ALA A 22 3.93 25.36 -1.17
N LEU A 23 4.75 25.19 -2.21
CA LEU A 23 6.22 25.14 -2.19
C LEU A 23 6.81 25.72 -3.50
N PRO A 24 6.66 27.04 -3.76
CA PRO A 24 6.97 27.66 -5.06
C PRO A 24 8.44 27.53 -5.49
N GLU A 25 9.36 27.25 -4.58
CA GLU A 25 10.77 27.01 -4.84
C GLU A 25 11.06 25.60 -5.41
N VAL A 26 10.11 24.67 -5.31
CA VAL A 26 10.29 23.29 -5.78
C VAL A 26 9.99 23.21 -7.28
N LYS A 27 11.02 22.85 -8.06
CA LYS A 27 10.88 22.60 -9.50
C LYS A 27 10.29 21.22 -9.76
N VAL A 28 9.13 21.17 -10.39
CA VAL A 28 8.51 19.93 -10.88
C VAL A 28 8.90 19.67 -12.34
N THR A 29 9.37 18.46 -12.63
CA THR A 29 9.68 18.01 -14.00
C THR A 29 9.22 16.58 -14.22
N SER A 30 8.91 16.23 -15.46
CA SER A 30 8.55 14.86 -15.85
C SER A 30 9.35 14.42 -17.08
N THR A 31 9.55 13.11 -17.20
CA THR A 31 10.25 12.47 -18.32
C THR A 31 9.72 11.05 -18.49
N LEU A 32 9.78 10.53 -19.72
CA LEU A 32 9.56 9.12 -20.04
C LEU A 32 10.85 8.31 -19.97
N ASN A 33 12.00 8.99 -19.85
CA ASN A 33 13.32 8.37 -19.81
C ASN A 33 13.72 8.08 -18.35
N ARG A 34 13.83 6.79 -18.03
CA ARG A 34 14.20 6.32 -16.70
C ARG A 34 15.58 6.83 -16.25
N ILE A 35 16.56 6.85 -17.15
CA ILE A 35 17.93 7.25 -16.80
C ILE A 35 17.99 8.74 -16.48
N GLU A 36 17.24 9.58 -17.19
CA GLU A 36 17.11 11.00 -16.87
C GLU A 36 16.53 11.23 -15.47
N ALA A 37 15.56 10.41 -15.05
CA ALA A 37 14.96 10.51 -13.72
C ALA A 37 15.85 9.98 -12.59
N ILE A 38 16.76 9.05 -12.89
CA ILE A 38 17.67 8.46 -11.91
C ILE A 38 18.93 9.32 -11.74
N LYS A 39 19.49 9.84 -12.83
CA LYS A 39 20.82 10.45 -12.83
C LYS A 39 20.92 11.63 -11.86
N GLY A 40 21.82 11.50 -10.87
CA GLY A 40 22.08 12.54 -9.88
C GLY A 40 21.02 12.68 -8.78
N SER A 41 20.04 11.78 -8.70
CA SER A 41 19.02 11.80 -7.65
C SER A 41 19.62 11.43 -6.29
N ALA A 42 19.18 12.10 -5.23
CA ALA A 42 19.51 11.74 -3.84
C ALA A 42 18.52 10.71 -3.26
N PHE A 43 17.26 10.81 -3.66
CA PHE A 43 16.19 9.89 -3.28
C PHE A 43 15.40 9.48 -4.52
N ILE A 44 15.02 8.20 -4.58
CA ILE A 44 14.25 7.63 -5.67
C ILE A 44 13.06 6.91 -5.06
N LEU A 45 11.89 7.53 -5.19
CA LEU A 45 10.62 6.90 -4.82
C LEU A 45 10.13 6.01 -5.96
N CYS A 46 10.08 4.70 -5.75
CA CYS A 46 9.66 3.75 -6.77
C CYS A 46 8.30 3.14 -6.46
N GLN A 47 7.31 3.40 -7.32
CA GLN A 47 5.93 2.93 -7.19
C GLN A 47 5.37 2.39 -8.53
N ILE A 48 6.21 1.68 -9.28
CA ILE A 48 5.80 1.05 -10.54
C ILE A 48 4.82 -0.11 -10.30
N ARG A 49 4.03 -0.40 -11.33
CA ARG A 49 3.15 -1.58 -11.39
C ARG A 49 3.33 -2.29 -12.73
N VAL A 50 4.14 -3.34 -12.74
CA VAL A 50 4.43 -4.09 -13.97
C VAL A 50 3.20 -4.89 -14.41
N GLY A 51 2.73 -4.63 -15.64
CA GLY A 51 1.47 -5.14 -16.17
C GLY A 51 0.24 -4.28 -15.86
N GLY A 52 0.41 -3.16 -15.13
CA GLY A 52 -0.68 -2.25 -14.81
C GLY A 52 -1.82 -2.90 -14.03
N LEU A 53 -3.00 -2.25 -14.04
CA LEU A 53 -4.19 -2.80 -13.40
C LEU A 53 -4.76 -4.01 -14.15
N ALA A 54 -4.53 -4.12 -15.46
CA ALA A 54 -4.91 -5.28 -16.24
C ALA A 54 -4.20 -6.56 -15.73
N GLY A 55 -2.89 -6.47 -15.47
CA GLY A 55 -2.12 -7.56 -14.86
C GLY A 55 -2.67 -7.96 -13.49
N ARG A 56 -2.98 -6.96 -12.64
CA ARG A 56 -3.62 -7.22 -11.33
C ARG A 56 -4.96 -7.94 -11.46
N VAL A 57 -5.81 -7.55 -12.42
CA VAL A 57 -7.09 -8.24 -12.65
C VAL A 57 -6.86 -9.71 -13.02
N LEU A 58 -5.82 -10.02 -13.79
CA LEU A 58 -5.45 -11.40 -14.09
C LEU A 58 -4.93 -12.15 -12.86
N ASP A 59 -4.08 -11.51 -12.05
CA ASP A 59 -3.57 -12.07 -10.79
C ASP A 59 -4.70 -12.46 -9.82
N GLU A 60 -5.81 -11.72 -9.84
CA GLU A 60 -6.98 -11.99 -9.02
C GLU A 60 -7.94 -13.00 -9.69
N LYS A 61 -8.22 -12.88 -10.99
CA LYS A 61 -9.21 -13.74 -11.68
C LYS A 61 -8.72 -15.16 -11.96
N ILE A 62 -7.46 -15.32 -12.34
CA ILE A 62 -6.95 -16.65 -12.76
C ILE A 62 -7.02 -17.66 -11.61
N PRO A 63 -6.56 -17.35 -10.38
CA PRO A 63 -6.63 -18.29 -9.27
C PRO A 63 -8.06 -18.69 -8.89
N LEU A 64 -9.02 -17.76 -8.99
CA LEU A 64 -10.42 -18.01 -8.66
C LEU A 64 -11.08 -19.07 -9.56
N LYS A 65 -10.62 -19.23 -10.81
CA LYS A 65 -11.08 -20.32 -11.70
C LYS A 65 -10.74 -21.72 -11.18
N TYR A 66 -9.80 -21.80 -10.25
CA TYR A 66 -9.34 -23.03 -9.62
C TYR A 66 -9.72 -23.09 -8.14
N GLU A 67 -10.66 -22.24 -7.69
CA GLU A 67 -11.08 -22.15 -6.28
C GLU A 67 -9.91 -21.88 -5.33
N VAL A 68 -8.95 -21.07 -5.78
CA VAL A 68 -7.82 -20.57 -4.99
C VAL A 68 -7.94 -19.07 -4.81
N ILE A 69 -7.53 -18.55 -3.65
CA ILE A 69 -7.52 -17.11 -3.35
C ILE A 69 -6.88 -16.31 -4.49
N GLY A 70 -7.63 -15.34 -5.01
CA GLY A 70 -7.17 -14.37 -6.00
C GLY A 70 -6.81 -13.07 -5.31
N GLN A 71 -5.52 -12.78 -5.15
CA GLN A 71 -5.06 -11.62 -4.40
C GLN A 71 -3.73 -11.10 -4.96
N GLU A 72 -3.60 -9.77 -5.04
CA GLU A 72 -2.50 -9.05 -5.69
C GLU A 72 -1.08 -9.42 -5.20
N THR A 73 -0.90 -9.66 -3.92
CA THR A 73 0.38 -9.83 -3.22
C THR A 73 0.50 -11.13 -2.43
N VAL A 74 -0.57 -11.95 -2.40
CA VAL A 74 -0.67 -13.22 -1.66
C VAL A 74 -1.02 -14.35 -2.62
N GLY A 75 -0.46 -15.53 -2.39
CA GLY A 75 -0.79 -16.73 -3.15
C GLY A 75 -0.36 -16.65 -4.63
N PRO A 76 -1.07 -17.32 -5.55
CA PRO A 76 -0.67 -17.37 -6.96
C PRO A 76 -0.67 -16.00 -7.66
N GLY A 77 -1.55 -15.07 -7.24
CA GLY A 77 -1.56 -13.71 -7.76
C GLY A 77 -0.31 -12.93 -7.35
N GLY A 78 0.06 -12.98 -6.07
CA GLY A 78 1.33 -12.44 -5.57
C GLY A 78 2.56 -13.04 -6.23
N PHE A 79 2.54 -14.35 -6.52
CA PHE A 79 3.60 -15.02 -7.28
C PHE A 79 3.71 -14.51 -8.71
N ALA A 80 2.60 -14.42 -9.45
CA ALA A 80 2.58 -13.91 -10.81
C ALA A 80 3.02 -12.44 -10.87
N MET A 81 2.61 -11.62 -9.91
CA MET A 81 3.11 -10.25 -9.75
C MET A 81 4.62 -10.24 -9.51
N ALA A 82 5.15 -11.08 -8.62
CA ALA A 82 6.58 -11.16 -8.33
C ALA A 82 7.41 -11.46 -9.58
N LEU A 83 6.97 -12.41 -10.41
CA LEU A 83 7.64 -12.78 -11.67
C LEU A 83 7.75 -11.59 -12.63
N ARG A 84 6.80 -10.65 -12.59
CA ARG A 84 6.83 -9.44 -13.42
C ARG A 84 7.65 -8.32 -12.77
N THR A 85 7.46 -8.07 -11.48
CA THR A 85 8.03 -6.89 -10.81
C THR A 85 9.50 -7.08 -10.43
N VAL A 86 9.90 -8.25 -9.93
CA VAL A 86 11.27 -8.45 -9.40
C VAL A 86 12.35 -8.21 -10.47
N PRO A 87 12.23 -8.69 -11.71
CA PRO A 87 13.21 -8.40 -12.77
C PRO A 87 13.33 -6.90 -13.07
N GLU A 88 12.21 -6.19 -13.16
CA GLU A 88 12.21 -4.74 -13.43
C GLU A 88 12.82 -3.94 -12.27
N MET A 89 12.51 -4.31 -11.03
CA MET A 89 13.12 -3.69 -9.85
C MET A 89 14.63 -3.95 -9.79
N TYR A 90 15.08 -5.14 -10.18
CA TYR A 90 16.51 -5.42 -10.28
C TYR A 90 17.18 -4.57 -11.36
N ALA A 91 16.56 -4.42 -12.54
CA ALA A 91 17.06 -3.55 -13.60
C ALA A 91 17.14 -2.08 -13.16
N ILE A 92 16.11 -1.59 -12.45
CA ILE A 92 16.13 -0.24 -11.83
C ILE A 92 17.29 -0.12 -10.85
N ALA A 93 17.51 -1.12 -9.98
CA ALA A 93 18.61 -1.09 -9.03
C ALA A 93 20.00 -1.04 -9.72
N GLN A 94 20.17 -1.73 -10.86
CA GLN A 94 21.40 -1.62 -11.66
C GLN A 94 21.58 -0.22 -12.25
N ASP A 95 20.51 0.39 -12.74
CA ASP A 95 20.54 1.78 -13.24
C ASP A 95 20.87 2.76 -12.12
N ILE A 96 20.31 2.58 -10.92
CA ILE A 96 20.63 3.39 -9.73
C ILE A 96 22.12 3.25 -9.39
N LYS A 97 22.63 2.02 -9.27
CA LYS A 97 24.04 1.75 -8.98
C LYS A 97 24.97 2.43 -9.99
N LYS A 98 24.56 2.54 -11.25
CA LYS A 98 25.37 3.14 -12.32
C LYS A 98 25.28 4.67 -12.38
N TYR A 99 24.09 5.24 -12.21
CA TYR A 99 23.82 6.65 -12.52
C TYR A 99 23.57 7.53 -11.28
N ALA A 100 23.32 6.92 -10.12
CA ALA A 100 23.13 7.59 -8.84
C ALA A 100 23.50 6.66 -7.66
N PRO A 101 24.77 6.23 -7.54
CA PRO A 101 25.19 5.22 -6.56
C PRO A 101 24.93 5.60 -5.09
N GLU A 102 24.89 6.91 -4.78
CA GLU A 102 24.62 7.41 -3.43
C GLU A 102 23.13 7.56 -3.12
N ALA A 103 22.24 7.32 -4.09
CA ALA A 103 20.82 7.52 -3.92
C ALA A 103 20.20 6.49 -2.97
N TRP A 104 19.22 6.93 -2.17
CA TRP A 104 18.32 6.03 -1.46
C TRP A 104 17.12 5.65 -2.34
N LEU A 105 16.97 4.36 -2.60
CA LEU A 105 15.75 3.80 -3.16
C LEU A 105 14.71 3.60 -2.05
N ILE A 106 13.56 4.26 -2.19
CA ILE A 106 12.38 4.08 -1.34
C ILE A 106 11.34 3.32 -2.17
N ASN A 107 11.22 2.02 -1.95
CA ASN A 107 10.36 1.13 -2.72
C ASN A 107 8.96 0.95 -2.11
N TYR A 108 7.94 1.26 -2.90
CA TYR A 108 6.54 0.90 -2.66
C TYR A 108 6.02 -0.20 -3.60
N SER A 109 6.77 -0.53 -4.66
CA SER A 109 6.32 -1.53 -5.63
C SER A 109 6.18 -2.90 -4.98
N ASN A 110 5.00 -3.49 -5.18
CA ASN A 110 4.70 -4.82 -4.69
C ASN A 110 5.21 -5.92 -5.63
N PRO A 111 5.54 -7.11 -5.09
CA PRO A 111 5.48 -7.49 -3.68
C PRO A 111 6.68 -6.95 -2.88
N SER A 112 6.41 -5.99 -1.97
CA SER A 112 7.42 -5.12 -1.37
C SER A 112 8.46 -5.92 -0.56
N GLY A 113 8.02 -6.95 0.16
CA GLY A 113 8.94 -7.84 0.88
C GLY A 113 9.85 -8.69 0.00
N MET A 114 9.35 -9.19 -1.15
CA MET A 114 10.18 -9.96 -2.08
C MET A 114 11.17 -9.05 -2.83
N VAL A 115 10.75 -7.83 -3.17
CA VAL A 115 11.64 -6.80 -3.72
C VAL A 115 12.72 -6.46 -2.70
N ALA A 116 12.37 -6.27 -1.42
CA ALA A 116 13.35 -6.04 -0.36
C ALA A 116 14.37 -7.18 -0.25
N ALA A 117 13.89 -8.43 -0.27
CA ALA A 117 14.76 -9.61 -0.21
C ALA A 117 15.69 -9.69 -1.43
N MET A 118 15.20 -9.34 -2.62
CA MET A 118 16.03 -9.28 -3.83
C MET A 118 17.10 -8.19 -3.72
N LEU A 119 16.72 -6.98 -3.32
CA LEU A 119 17.63 -5.85 -3.18
C LEU A 119 18.74 -6.17 -2.17
N ALA A 120 18.37 -6.68 -1.00
CA ALA A 120 19.32 -7.01 0.05
C ALA A 120 20.28 -8.16 -0.33
N LYS A 121 19.86 -9.08 -1.20
CA LYS A 121 20.65 -10.26 -1.56
C LYS A 121 21.52 -10.07 -2.80
N TYR A 122 21.05 -9.28 -3.75
CA TYR A 122 21.65 -9.21 -5.09
C TYR A 122 22.11 -7.81 -5.51
N THR A 123 22.02 -6.83 -4.62
CA THR A 123 22.45 -5.45 -4.88
C THR A 123 23.16 -4.85 -3.67
N ASP A 124 23.92 -3.78 -3.91
CA ASP A 124 24.63 -3.05 -2.86
C ASP A 124 24.16 -1.58 -2.76
N ILE A 125 22.97 -1.28 -3.30
CA ILE A 125 22.42 0.09 -3.26
C ILE A 125 21.79 0.37 -1.90
N ASN A 126 21.72 1.65 -1.53
CA ASN A 126 20.96 2.07 -0.36
C ASN A 126 19.46 1.93 -0.66
N ALA A 127 18.78 1.00 0.01
CA ALA A 127 17.36 0.75 -0.25
C ALA A 127 16.56 0.47 1.02
N ILE A 128 15.35 1.02 1.06
CA ILE A 128 14.29 0.66 1.99
C ILE A 128 13.02 0.30 1.21
N SER A 129 12.34 -0.75 1.66
CA SER A 129 11.03 -1.15 1.13
C SER A 129 9.99 -0.93 2.20
N ILE A 130 8.89 -0.28 1.84
CA ILE A 130 7.86 0.12 2.79
C ILE A 130 6.47 -0.42 2.41
N CYS A 131 5.59 -0.39 3.41
CA CYS A 131 4.23 -0.91 3.37
C CYS A 131 3.36 -0.13 4.37
N ASP A 132 2.09 0.00 4.06
CA ASP A 132 1.08 0.78 4.77
C ASP A 132 0.37 0.04 5.91
N VAL A 133 0.50 -1.29 6.00
CA VAL A 133 -0.18 -2.06 7.05
C VAL A 133 0.21 -1.60 8.47
N PRO A 134 1.50 -1.38 8.81
CA PRO A 134 1.87 -0.93 10.15
C PRO A 134 1.29 0.43 10.51
N ILE A 135 1.37 1.42 9.61
CA ILE A 135 0.81 2.76 9.87
C ILE A 135 -0.72 2.69 9.97
N GLY A 136 -1.38 1.87 9.15
CA GLY A 136 -2.83 1.65 9.22
C GLY A 136 -3.28 1.10 10.58
N VAL A 137 -2.58 0.10 11.12
CA VAL A 137 -2.87 -0.44 12.46
C VAL A 137 -2.58 0.59 13.55
N GLN A 138 -1.52 1.39 13.40
CA GLN A 138 -1.20 2.47 14.32
C GLN A 138 -2.34 3.51 14.40
N HIS A 139 -2.85 3.95 13.25
CA HIS A 139 -3.99 4.88 13.18
C HIS A 139 -5.26 4.27 13.75
N PHE A 140 -5.54 3.01 13.46
CA PHE A 140 -6.70 2.30 13.99
C PHE A 140 -6.70 2.34 15.52
N ILE A 141 -5.58 1.96 16.14
CA ILE A 141 -5.44 1.95 17.60
C ILE A 141 -5.50 3.38 18.17
N ALA A 142 -4.80 4.33 17.55
CA ALA A 142 -4.80 5.72 17.98
C ALA A 142 -6.23 6.32 17.96
N SER A 143 -6.99 6.03 16.92
CA SER A 143 -8.39 6.47 16.76
C SER A 143 -9.29 5.82 17.80
N LEU A 144 -9.16 4.51 18.01
CA LEU A 144 -9.90 3.76 19.02
C LEU A 144 -9.69 4.32 20.43
N LEU A 145 -8.46 4.74 20.75
CA LEU A 145 -8.08 5.28 22.04
C LEU A 145 -8.23 6.81 22.14
N LYS A 146 -8.58 7.49 21.05
CA LYS A 146 -8.62 8.96 20.94
C LYS A 146 -7.29 9.61 21.35
N LEU A 147 -6.18 9.02 20.91
CA LEU A 147 -4.82 9.49 21.19
C LEU A 147 -4.13 10.00 19.91
N PRO A 148 -3.12 10.89 20.04
CA PRO A 148 -2.20 11.18 18.96
C PRO A 148 -1.48 9.89 18.50
N ARG A 149 -1.35 9.71 17.19
CA ARG A 149 -0.74 8.52 16.58
C ARG A 149 0.66 8.25 17.09
N GLU A 150 1.44 9.31 17.31
CA GLU A 150 2.84 9.26 17.73
C GLU A 150 3.03 8.60 19.10
N GLN A 151 1.99 8.61 19.94
CA GLN A 151 1.98 7.96 21.25
C GLN A 151 1.80 6.44 21.16
N VAL A 152 1.27 5.93 20.06
CA VAL A 152 1.10 4.49 19.83
C VAL A 152 2.37 3.95 19.16
N LYS A 153 3.10 3.07 19.83
CA LYS A 153 4.23 2.33 19.24
C LYS A 153 3.87 0.87 19.05
N LEU A 154 4.35 0.27 17.96
CA LEU A 154 4.00 -1.09 17.57
C LEU A 154 5.24 -1.98 17.57
N ASP A 155 5.14 -3.17 18.19
CA ASP A 155 6.13 -4.24 18.04
C ASP A 155 5.65 -5.21 16.95
N TYR A 156 6.09 -4.97 15.71
CA TYR A 156 5.77 -5.78 14.55
C TYR A 156 6.83 -6.85 14.29
N VAL A 157 6.39 -8.07 13.99
CA VAL A 157 7.26 -9.17 13.55
C VAL A 157 6.65 -9.90 12.36
N GLY A 158 7.49 -10.29 11.41
CA GLY A 158 7.10 -11.09 10.25
C GLY A 158 7.66 -10.53 8.95
N LEU A 159 6.98 -10.83 7.86
CA LEU A 159 7.30 -10.33 6.52
C LEU A 159 6.28 -9.26 6.10
N ASN A 160 6.53 -8.59 4.98
CA ASN A 160 5.51 -7.78 4.32
C ASN A 160 4.27 -8.64 4.02
N HIS A 161 3.08 -8.17 4.41
CA HIS A 161 1.79 -8.86 4.29
C HIS A 161 1.70 -10.23 5.00
N LEU A 162 2.66 -10.58 5.86
CA LEU A 162 2.66 -11.82 6.63
C LEU A 162 3.32 -11.58 7.99
N GLY A 163 2.64 -10.87 8.88
CA GLY A 163 3.18 -10.53 10.19
C GLY A 163 2.13 -10.20 11.23
N TRP A 164 2.60 -9.99 12.46
CA TRP A 164 1.82 -9.80 13.67
C TRP A 164 2.38 -8.64 14.50
N PHE A 165 1.50 -7.91 15.15
CA PHE A 165 1.86 -6.94 16.18
C PHE A 165 1.75 -7.64 17.53
N ARG A 166 2.89 -7.96 18.14
CA ARG A 166 2.97 -8.73 19.40
C ARG A 166 2.63 -7.87 20.60
N LYS A 167 3.03 -6.59 20.55
CA LYS A 167 2.83 -5.60 21.60
C LYS A 167 2.44 -4.28 21.00
N VAL A 168 1.68 -3.52 21.77
CA VAL A 168 1.29 -2.14 21.46
C VAL A 168 1.65 -1.32 22.69
N PHE A 169 2.44 -0.27 22.53
CA PHE A 169 2.86 0.58 23.64
C PHE A 169 2.20 1.95 23.56
N VAL A 170 1.71 2.42 24.70
CA VAL A 170 1.32 3.81 24.94
C VAL A 170 2.04 4.27 26.20
N ASP A 171 2.75 5.40 26.12
CA ASP A 171 3.58 5.92 27.21
C ASP A 171 4.53 4.85 27.82
N GLY A 172 5.10 4.02 26.95
CA GLY A 172 6.02 2.94 27.33
C GLY A 172 5.37 1.70 27.97
N LYS A 173 4.05 1.67 28.15
CA LYS A 173 3.31 0.53 28.72
C LYS A 173 2.68 -0.32 27.64
N ASP A 174 2.86 -1.64 27.73
CA ASP A 174 2.20 -2.59 26.83
C ASP A 174 0.69 -2.67 27.13
N ILE A 175 -0.12 -2.23 26.18
CA ILE A 175 -1.58 -2.20 26.28
C ILE A 175 -2.27 -3.38 25.57
N MET A 176 -1.52 -4.35 25.04
CA MET A 176 -2.12 -5.51 24.37
C MET A 176 -3.17 -6.25 25.24
N PRO A 177 -2.97 -6.46 26.55
CA PRO A 177 -4.01 -7.04 27.42
C PRO A 177 -5.29 -6.21 27.48
N MET A 178 -5.18 -4.89 27.56
CA MET A 178 -6.31 -3.97 27.57
C MET A 178 -7.10 -4.06 26.25
N LEU A 179 -6.40 -4.06 25.12
CA LEU A 179 -7.02 -4.25 23.80
C LEU A 179 -7.75 -5.60 23.70
N GLY A 180 -7.17 -6.66 24.30
CA GLY A 180 -7.79 -7.98 24.37
C GLY A 180 -9.10 -7.99 25.17
N GLU A 181 -9.17 -7.25 26.27
CA GLU A 181 -10.41 -7.11 27.04
C GLU A 181 -11.44 -6.25 26.29
N MET A 182 -11.02 -5.13 25.70
CA MET A 182 -11.88 -4.28 24.88
C MET A 182 -12.53 -5.06 23.73
N ALA A 183 -11.79 -5.93 23.05
CA ALA A 183 -12.32 -6.74 21.95
C ALA A 183 -13.41 -7.75 22.38
N LYS A 184 -13.55 -8.01 23.68
CA LYS A 184 -14.63 -8.86 24.24
C LYS A 184 -15.80 -8.03 24.76
N THR A 185 -15.54 -6.84 25.29
CA THR A 185 -16.54 -6.03 26.01
C THR A 185 -17.11 -4.86 25.21
N THR A 186 -16.53 -4.56 24.06
CA THR A 186 -16.85 -3.35 23.27
C THR A 186 -17.08 -3.71 21.81
N ASP A 187 -18.08 -3.05 21.21
CA ASP A 187 -18.28 -3.11 19.76
C ASP A 187 -17.26 -2.21 19.06
N ILE A 188 -16.07 -2.76 18.83
CA ILE A 188 -14.96 -2.05 18.18
C ILE A 188 -15.35 -1.61 16.75
N LEU A 189 -16.17 -2.39 16.05
CA LEU A 189 -16.56 -2.07 14.67
C LEU A 189 -17.46 -0.84 14.63
N ALA A 190 -18.38 -0.70 15.58
CA ALA A 190 -19.23 0.50 15.71
C ALA A 190 -18.44 1.77 16.09
N MET A 191 -17.21 1.64 16.58
CA MET A 191 -16.34 2.77 16.93
C MET A 191 -15.46 3.25 15.78
N LEU A 192 -15.46 2.55 14.64
CA LEU A 192 -14.64 2.94 13.49
C LEU A 192 -15.19 4.23 12.87
N PRO A 193 -14.34 5.25 12.63
CA PRO A 193 -14.75 6.49 11.96
C PRO A 193 -14.81 6.29 10.43
N SER A 194 -15.39 5.19 9.97
CA SER A 194 -15.43 4.86 8.55
C SER A 194 -16.64 4.02 8.19
N ASP A 195 -17.37 4.47 7.19
CA ASP A 195 -18.46 3.73 6.54
C ASP A 195 -17.94 2.91 5.33
N ASP A 196 -16.61 2.82 5.13
CA ASP A 196 -16.02 2.04 4.04
C ASP A 196 -16.18 0.54 4.32
N GLU A 197 -17.00 -0.12 3.50
CA GLU A 197 -17.33 -1.54 3.61
C GLU A 197 -16.09 -2.43 3.65
N LYS A 198 -15.07 -2.10 2.85
CA LYS A 198 -13.80 -2.85 2.85
C LYS A 198 -13.10 -2.75 4.20
N THR A 199 -12.96 -1.55 4.75
CA THR A 199 -12.31 -1.30 6.03
C THR A 199 -13.05 -1.99 7.17
N LEU A 200 -14.38 -1.94 7.17
CA LEU A 200 -15.22 -2.67 8.11
C LEU A 200 -15.01 -4.19 8.00
N HIS A 201 -15.03 -4.74 6.79
CA HIS A 201 -14.82 -6.16 6.55
C HIS A 201 -13.43 -6.63 7.02
N GLU A 202 -12.36 -5.93 6.63
CA GLU A 202 -10.99 -6.28 7.02
C GLU A 202 -10.80 -6.16 8.54
N SER A 203 -11.40 -5.15 9.18
CA SER A 203 -11.37 -4.99 10.63
C SER A 203 -12.11 -6.12 11.33
N ALA A 204 -13.25 -6.56 10.80
CA ALA A 204 -14.00 -7.69 11.34
C ALA A 204 -13.17 -9.00 11.27
N MET A 205 -12.50 -9.26 10.15
CA MET A 205 -11.61 -10.42 10.00
C MET A 205 -10.41 -10.33 10.94
N MET A 206 -9.80 -9.14 11.08
CA MET A 206 -8.70 -8.89 12.01
C MET A 206 -9.12 -9.18 13.46
N LEU A 207 -10.28 -8.68 13.90
CA LEU A 207 -10.82 -8.92 15.24
C LEU A 207 -11.10 -10.40 15.51
N ARG A 208 -11.66 -11.12 14.53
CA ARG A 208 -11.88 -12.58 14.63
C ARG A 208 -10.59 -13.34 14.90
N ILE A 209 -9.52 -13.00 14.18
CA ILE A 209 -8.21 -13.64 14.35
C ILE A 209 -7.56 -13.18 15.67
N PHE A 210 -7.63 -11.90 16.00
CA PHE A 210 -7.11 -11.34 17.25
C PHE A 210 -7.72 -12.02 18.48
N ASN A 211 -9.04 -12.19 18.52
CA ASN A 211 -9.76 -12.86 19.61
C ASN A 211 -9.36 -14.33 19.79
N LYS A 212 -8.72 -14.96 18.79
CA LYS A 212 -8.20 -16.33 18.88
C LYS A 212 -6.72 -16.38 19.25
N LEU A 213 -5.91 -15.46 18.74
CA LEU A 213 -4.44 -15.51 18.87
C LEU A 213 -3.89 -14.63 20.00
N GLY A 214 -4.65 -13.61 20.44
CA GLY A 214 -4.18 -12.63 21.44
C GLY A 214 -3.13 -11.65 20.91
N VAL A 215 -2.85 -11.66 19.61
CA VAL A 215 -1.94 -10.74 18.91
C VAL A 215 -2.62 -10.20 17.66
N ILE A 216 -2.39 -8.93 17.34
CA ILE A 216 -3.06 -8.29 16.20
C ILE A 216 -2.39 -8.78 14.91
N PRO A 217 -3.12 -9.41 13.98
CA PRO A 217 -2.55 -9.83 12.72
C PRO A 217 -2.48 -8.68 11.71
N SER A 218 -1.56 -8.76 10.76
CA SER A 218 -1.71 -8.05 9.49
C SER A 218 -3.06 -8.38 8.86
N SER A 219 -3.73 -7.40 8.24
CA SER A 219 -5.02 -7.62 7.56
C SER A 219 -4.96 -8.70 6.48
N TYR A 220 -3.76 -8.98 5.94
CA TYR A 220 -3.54 -10.03 4.95
C TYR A 220 -3.58 -11.45 5.52
N LEU A 221 -3.44 -11.63 6.83
CA LEU A 221 -3.51 -12.95 7.44
C LEU A 221 -4.91 -13.57 7.39
N GLN A 222 -5.95 -12.79 7.04
CA GLN A 222 -7.27 -13.33 6.72
C GLN A 222 -7.22 -14.38 5.60
N TYR A 223 -6.35 -14.22 4.60
CA TYR A 223 -6.24 -15.18 3.50
C TYR A 223 -5.64 -16.53 3.93
N TYR A 224 -5.04 -16.59 5.12
CA TYR A 224 -4.42 -17.79 5.69
C TYR A 224 -5.28 -18.43 6.78
N TYR A 225 -5.80 -17.62 7.71
CA TYR A 225 -6.60 -18.12 8.83
C TYR A 225 -8.09 -18.28 8.50
N LEU A 226 -8.59 -17.50 7.53
CA LEU A 226 -10.01 -17.42 7.14
C LEU A 226 -10.16 -17.65 5.62
N THR A 227 -9.31 -18.52 5.06
CA THR A 227 -9.22 -18.77 3.61
C THR A 227 -10.56 -19.12 2.99
N ARG A 228 -11.38 -19.93 3.68
CA ARG A 228 -12.68 -20.38 3.15
C ARG A 228 -13.64 -19.21 3.01
N GLU A 229 -13.76 -18.38 4.03
CA GLU A 229 -14.62 -17.20 4.04
C GLU A 229 -14.17 -16.17 3.00
N CYS A 230 -12.87 -15.89 2.93
CA CYS A 230 -12.32 -14.98 1.93
C CYS A 230 -12.57 -15.49 0.51
N LEU A 231 -12.36 -16.79 0.27
CA LEU A 231 -12.59 -17.39 -1.06
C LEU A 231 -14.07 -17.33 -1.44
N GLN A 232 -14.98 -17.70 -0.54
CA GLN A 232 -16.42 -17.61 -0.79
C GLN A 232 -16.86 -16.19 -1.12
N ALA A 233 -16.37 -15.19 -0.37
CA ALA A 233 -16.65 -13.80 -0.66
C ALA A 233 -16.10 -13.37 -2.04
N GLN A 234 -14.90 -13.82 -2.42
CA GLN A 234 -14.31 -13.52 -3.72
C GLN A 234 -15.07 -14.18 -4.88
N LEU A 235 -15.55 -15.41 -4.71
CA LEU A 235 -16.34 -16.12 -5.70
C LEU A 235 -17.75 -15.54 -5.87
N ALA A 236 -18.32 -14.98 -4.80
CA ALA A 236 -19.63 -14.33 -4.81
C ALA A 236 -19.61 -12.88 -5.34
N ALA A 237 -18.43 -12.26 -5.44
CA ALA A 237 -18.31 -10.87 -5.86
C ALA A 237 -18.41 -10.72 -7.39
N ASP A 238 -19.21 -9.75 -7.84
CA ASP A 238 -19.36 -9.43 -9.28
C ASP A 238 -18.06 -8.96 -9.94
N LYS A 239 -17.21 -8.28 -9.17
CA LYS A 239 -15.96 -7.68 -9.64
C LYS A 239 -14.83 -8.02 -8.68
N THR A 240 -13.69 -8.31 -9.27
CA THR A 240 -12.42 -8.38 -8.54
C THR A 240 -12.03 -7.00 -8.02
N ARG A 241 -11.15 -6.96 -7.00
CA ARG A 241 -10.68 -5.67 -6.48
C ARG A 241 -9.96 -4.90 -7.57
N GLY A 242 -9.15 -5.55 -8.40
CA GLY A 242 -8.46 -4.97 -9.55
C GLY A 242 -9.41 -4.25 -10.52
N GLU A 243 -10.60 -4.79 -10.77
CA GLU A 243 -11.61 -4.16 -11.63
C GLU A 243 -12.23 -2.93 -10.99
N VAL A 244 -12.60 -3.01 -9.70
CA VAL A 244 -13.11 -1.86 -8.94
C VAL A 244 -12.08 -0.73 -8.94
N VAL A 245 -10.83 -1.09 -8.69
CA VAL A 245 -9.65 -0.23 -8.67
C VAL A 245 -9.39 0.43 -10.02
N GLN A 246 -9.61 -0.30 -11.12
CA GLN A 246 -9.48 0.24 -12.48
C GLN A 246 -10.59 1.25 -12.80
N GLY A 247 -11.80 1.05 -12.30
CA GLY A 247 -12.87 2.05 -12.35
C GLY A 247 -12.49 3.33 -11.62
N ILE A 248 -12.02 3.20 -10.37
CA ILE A 248 -11.63 4.35 -9.55
C ILE A 248 -10.46 5.14 -10.17
N GLU A 249 -9.46 4.48 -10.76
CA GLU A 249 -8.35 5.19 -11.40
C GLU A 249 -8.83 6.07 -12.57
N LYS A 250 -9.79 5.59 -13.36
CA LYS A 250 -10.38 6.38 -14.45
C LYS A 250 -11.10 7.61 -13.92
N GLU A 251 -11.89 7.46 -12.86
CA GLU A 251 -12.57 8.58 -12.19
C GLU A 251 -11.57 9.60 -11.66
N LEU A 252 -10.50 9.14 -10.98
CA LEU A 252 -9.47 10.02 -10.43
C LEU A 252 -8.73 10.80 -11.52
N LEU A 253 -8.34 10.14 -12.61
CA LEU A 253 -7.65 10.82 -13.71
C LEU A 253 -8.57 11.81 -14.44
N ALA A 254 -9.87 11.53 -14.54
CA ALA A 254 -10.84 12.48 -15.07
C ALA A 254 -10.98 13.70 -14.14
N HIS A 255 -11.08 13.47 -12.84
CA HIS A 255 -11.15 14.53 -11.84
C HIS A 255 -9.87 15.39 -11.81
N PHE A 256 -8.68 14.79 -11.90
CA PHE A 256 -7.43 15.56 -11.94
C PHE A 256 -7.35 16.48 -13.15
N LYS A 257 -7.89 16.06 -14.31
CA LYS A 257 -7.98 16.93 -15.50
C LYS A 257 -8.89 18.13 -15.26
N GLU A 258 -10.01 17.92 -14.56
CA GLU A 258 -10.95 18.98 -14.21
C GLU A 258 -10.29 19.99 -13.26
N VAL A 259 -9.67 19.53 -12.16
CA VAL A 259 -9.05 20.42 -11.16
C VAL A 259 -7.92 21.28 -11.73
N VAL A 260 -7.16 20.75 -12.69
CA VAL A 260 -6.12 21.51 -13.39
C VAL A 260 -6.70 22.72 -14.15
N GLN A 261 -7.98 22.70 -14.52
CA GLN A 261 -8.65 23.78 -15.25
C GLN A 261 -9.32 24.83 -14.34
N HIS A 262 -9.47 24.55 -13.05
CA HIS A 262 -10.09 25.45 -12.08
C HIS A 262 -9.04 26.26 -11.30
N GLU A 263 -9.46 27.27 -10.52
CA GLU A 263 -8.58 27.97 -9.58
C GLU A 263 -8.30 27.09 -8.36
N ASP A 264 -9.32 26.44 -7.79
CA ASP A 264 -9.16 25.52 -6.66
C ASP A 264 -8.36 24.27 -7.03
N SER A 265 -7.39 23.89 -6.20
CA SER A 265 -6.54 22.71 -6.33
C SER A 265 -7.02 21.53 -5.47
N HIS A 266 -8.14 21.67 -4.76
CA HIS A 266 -8.68 20.66 -3.86
C HIS A 266 -9.06 19.35 -4.58
N LEU A 267 -8.54 18.23 -4.07
CA LEU A 267 -8.85 16.88 -4.53
C LEU A 267 -9.87 16.25 -3.57
N TRP A 268 -11.11 15.99 -4.03
CA TRP A 268 -12.16 15.43 -3.16
C TRP A 268 -12.04 13.91 -2.95
N LYS A 269 -11.21 13.24 -3.74
CA LYS A 269 -10.97 11.79 -3.66
C LYS A 269 -9.49 11.49 -3.75
N SER A 270 -8.96 10.79 -2.76
CA SER A 270 -7.64 10.15 -2.81
C SER A 270 -7.80 8.63 -2.74
N ARG A 271 -6.77 7.90 -3.20
CA ARG A 271 -6.75 6.44 -3.14
C ARG A 271 -5.35 5.94 -2.76
N GLY A 272 -5.34 4.80 -2.07
CA GLY A 272 -4.24 4.37 -1.22
C GLY A 272 -4.74 4.49 0.21
N GLY A 273 -4.31 3.62 1.13
CA GLY A 273 -4.56 3.85 2.55
C GLY A 273 -4.26 5.31 2.88
N GLN A 274 -5.16 5.98 3.61
CA GLN A 274 -5.20 7.42 3.84
C GLN A 274 -3.85 8.04 4.28
N TRP A 275 -2.92 7.20 4.72
CA TRP A 275 -1.65 7.51 5.35
C TRP A 275 -0.42 7.14 4.51
N HIS A 276 -0.60 6.73 3.24
CA HIS A 276 0.55 6.32 2.40
C HIS A 276 1.59 7.43 2.21
N SER A 277 1.17 8.69 2.20
CA SER A 277 2.07 9.84 2.11
C SER A 277 2.77 10.19 3.43
N GLU A 278 2.37 9.55 4.54
CA GLU A 278 2.92 9.81 5.89
C GLU A 278 3.97 8.77 6.34
N LEU A 279 4.28 7.82 5.46
CA LEU A 279 5.27 6.76 5.65
C LEU A 279 6.70 7.23 5.33
#